data_AF-A0A4U5VM65-F1
#
_entry.id   AF-A0A4U5VM65-F1
#
_cell.length_a   1.000
_cell.length_b   1.000
_cell.length_c   1.000
_cell.angle_alpha   90.00
_cell.angle_beta   90.00
_cell.angle_gamma   90.00
#
_symmetry.space_group_name_H-M   'P 1'
#
loop_
_entity.id
_entity.type
_entity.pdbx_description
1 polymer ?
#
loop_
_entity_poly.entity_id
_entity_poly.type
_entity_poly.pdbx_seq_one_letter_code
_entity_poly.pdbx_strand_id
1 'polypeptide(L)'
;MGHPNVALVYTYTHSHWEKGRTSRLQPYTPNDNLNNALGAIRVLGLELIEDELRPHLNTVLINIKERNKGAPEQVVISGILPILALSLRHRGPLTVLTAQLVAELAKESVVCKGFGDAGLVTALLSVLTSTDRVLLFYTIRAISRMSYDSSKLQELLLRQGAVPRLVAILLRSPDEEALEEVCLQALCNLSGMGVAEEAGMVWERGVSVRPGESVFHGVSPHTCAFASSVTLVCVSQWAPGQYAVNIEAFQRCSSSFWNLHGNKRTARRFPFSNLTNSNLYKVIKFSTRNIPRTKSLRTRMFHTFL
;
A
#
# COMPACT_ATOMS: atom_id res chain seq x y z
N MET A 1 -52.62 -58.80 3.81
CA MET A 1 -51.20 -59.16 3.99
C MET A 1 -50.83 -60.17 2.92
N GLY A 2 -49.70 -60.00 2.20
CA GLY A 2 -49.07 -61.04 1.38
C GLY A 2 -49.07 -60.81 -0.14
N HIS A 3 -47.87 -60.64 -0.68
CA HIS A 3 -47.40 -60.50 -2.08
C HIS A 3 -47.71 -61.73 -3.00
N PRO A 4 -47.22 -61.85 -4.27
CA PRO A 4 -46.62 -60.89 -5.22
C PRO A 4 -47.23 -60.95 -6.66
N ASN A 5 -46.88 -59.98 -7.52
CA ASN A 5 -47.17 -59.96 -8.95
C ASN A 5 -45.88 -60.11 -9.79
N VAL A 6 -45.95 -60.88 -10.87
CA VAL A 6 -45.01 -60.96 -12.02
C VAL A 6 -45.90 -60.93 -13.27
N ALA A 7 -45.72 -60.07 -14.29
CA ALA A 7 -44.77 -60.21 -15.43
C ALA A 7 -44.81 -58.93 -16.32
N LEU A 8 -43.67 -58.43 -16.85
CA LEU A 8 -43.25 -58.39 -18.29
C LEU A 8 -44.19 -57.55 -19.25
N VAL A 9 -43.81 -56.62 -20.16
CA VAL A 9 -42.57 -56.14 -20.86
C VAL A 9 -42.88 -54.78 -21.58
N TYR A 10 -41.81 -54.11 -22.07
CA TYR A 10 -41.66 -53.28 -23.30
C TYR A 10 -41.49 -51.74 -23.18
N THR A 11 -40.21 -51.35 -23.11
CA THR A 11 -39.44 -50.38 -23.95
C THR A 11 -40.07 -49.05 -24.39
N TYR A 12 -39.39 -47.93 -24.07
CA TYR A 12 -38.94 -46.94 -25.06
C TYR A 12 -37.86 -46.01 -24.46
N THR A 13 -36.76 -45.87 -25.18
CA THR A 13 -35.64 -44.94 -24.94
C THR A 13 -35.97 -43.55 -25.52
N HIS A 14 -35.80 -42.45 -24.75
CA HIS A 14 -35.30 -41.18 -25.30
C HIS A 14 -34.91 -40.11 -24.24
N SER A 15 -33.73 -39.50 -24.47
CA SER A 15 -33.17 -38.19 -24.05
C SER A 15 -33.04 -37.79 -22.57
N HIS A 16 -31.79 -37.86 -22.10
CA HIS A 16 -30.94 -36.71 -21.72
C HIS A 16 -31.61 -35.35 -21.41
N TRP A 17 -31.61 -34.96 -20.12
CA TRP A 17 -31.28 -33.60 -19.70
C TRP A 17 -30.77 -33.59 -18.25
N GLU A 18 -29.54 -33.12 -18.06
CA GLU A 18 -28.88 -32.94 -16.77
C GLU A 18 -29.63 -31.96 -15.86
N LYS A 19 -29.82 -32.35 -14.59
CA LYS A 19 -29.98 -31.44 -13.46
C LYS A 19 -29.56 -32.16 -12.18
N GLY A 20 -28.37 -31.83 -11.69
CA GLY A 20 -27.85 -32.38 -10.45
C GLY A 20 -26.73 -31.51 -9.89
N ARG A 21 -27.08 -30.29 -9.46
CA ARG A 21 -26.24 -29.49 -8.56
C ARG A 21 -25.94 -30.34 -7.31
N THR A 22 -24.75 -30.90 -7.25
CA THR A 22 -24.17 -31.40 -6.00
C THR A 22 -23.07 -30.46 -5.58
N SER A 23 -23.33 -29.78 -4.47
CA SER A 23 -22.42 -28.94 -3.72
C SER A 23 -21.26 -29.79 -3.19
N ARG A 24 -20.25 -30.08 -4.04
CA ARG A 24 -18.97 -30.58 -3.53
C ARG A 24 -18.23 -29.41 -2.92
N LEU A 25 -18.24 -29.35 -1.59
CA LEU A 25 -17.16 -28.71 -0.85
C LEU A 25 -15.86 -29.35 -1.35
N GLN A 26 -15.02 -28.57 -2.03
CA GLN A 26 -13.69 -29.02 -2.40
C GLN A 26 -12.91 -29.35 -1.11
N PRO A 27 -12.27 -30.52 -1.02
CA PRO A 27 -11.41 -30.83 0.11
C PRO A 27 -10.23 -29.83 0.15
N TYR A 28 -9.97 -29.28 1.33
CA TYR A 28 -8.77 -28.47 1.60
C TYR A 28 -7.55 -29.37 1.40
N THR A 29 -6.83 -29.20 0.30
CA THR A 29 -5.50 -29.78 0.11
C THR A 29 -4.52 -28.86 0.83
N PRO A 30 -3.83 -29.31 1.88
CA PRO A 30 -2.71 -28.58 2.44
C PRO A 30 -1.73 -28.27 1.30
N ASN A 31 -1.30 -27.03 1.19
CA ASN A 31 -0.25 -26.70 0.24
C ASN A 31 1.07 -27.19 0.83
N ASP A 32 1.38 -28.47 0.64
CA ASP A 32 2.52 -29.16 1.24
C ASP A 32 3.83 -28.41 0.95
N ASN A 33 3.95 -27.81 -0.23
CA ASN A 33 5.10 -26.99 -0.58
C ASN A 33 5.24 -25.75 0.31
N LEU A 34 4.15 -25.03 0.58
CA LEU A 34 4.16 -23.89 1.50
C LEU A 34 4.53 -24.32 2.93
N ASN A 35 3.91 -25.39 3.44
CA ASN A 35 4.17 -25.85 4.81
C ASN A 35 5.62 -26.33 4.98
N ASN A 36 6.18 -27.01 3.97
CA ASN A 36 7.58 -27.41 3.94
C ASN A 36 8.51 -26.20 3.95
N ALA A 37 8.23 -25.18 3.13
CA ALA A 37 9.01 -23.94 3.11
C ALA A 37 8.96 -23.20 4.45
N LEU A 38 7.78 -23.09 5.06
CA LEU A 38 7.61 -22.47 6.39
C LEU A 38 8.36 -23.26 7.48
N GLY A 39 8.32 -24.58 7.42
CA GLY A 39 9.09 -25.47 8.30
C GLY A 39 10.59 -25.27 8.15
N ALA A 40 11.09 -25.21 6.91
CA ALA A 40 12.50 -24.99 6.62
C ALA A 40 12.98 -23.60 7.10
N ILE A 41 12.20 -22.53 6.87
CA ILE A 41 12.51 -21.19 7.39
C ILE A 41 12.63 -21.22 8.91
N ARG A 42 11.74 -21.94 9.61
CA ARG A 42 11.80 -22.02 11.08
C ARG A 42 13.07 -22.71 11.59
N VAL A 43 13.56 -23.73 10.89
CA VAL A 43 14.74 -24.51 11.28
C VAL A 43 16.03 -23.77 10.91
N LEU A 44 16.13 -23.28 9.68
CA LEU A 44 17.36 -22.70 9.11
C LEU A 44 17.47 -21.18 9.34
N GLY A 45 16.37 -20.54 9.75
CA GLY A 45 16.22 -19.09 9.77
C GLY A 45 17.10 -18.32 10.75
N LEU A 46 17.73 -19.01 11.70
CA LEU A 46 18.63 -18.36 12.66
C LEU A 46 20.05 -18.20 12.10
N GLU A 47 20.48 -19.09 11.21
CA GLU A 47 21.81 -19.06 10.60
C GLU A 47 21.88 -18.08 9.42
N LEU A 48 20.71 -17.74 8.86
CA LEU A 48 20.56 -16.75 7.78
C LEU A 48 21.41 -17.06 6.53
N ILE A 49 21.68 -18.34 6.28
CA ILE A 49 22.43 -18.80 5.10
C ILE A 49 21.58 -18.55 3.85
N GLU A 50 22.11 -17.72 2.94
CA GLU A 50 21.38 -17.22 1.78
C GLU A 50 20.84 -18.33 0.88
N ASP A 51 21.73 -19.24 0.46
CA ASP A 51 21.40 -20.27 -0.53
C ASP A 51 20.36 -21.26 -0.03
N GLU A 52 20.33 -21.51 1.28
CA GLU A 52 19.37 -22.42 1.91
C GLU A 52 18.01 -21.74 2.12
N LEU A 53 17.98 -20.48 2.55
CA LEU A 53 16.74 -19.79 2.90
C LEU A 53 16.03 -19.15 1.71
N ARG A 54 16.77 -18.65 0.72
CA ARG A 54 16.22 -17.99 -0.47
C ARG A 54 15.10 -18.79 -1.16
N PRO A 55 15.25 -20.09 -1.49
CA PRO A 55 14.19 -20.84 -2.16
C PRO A 55 12.90 -20.91 -1.31
N HIS A 56 13.03 -21.08 0.00
CA HIS A 56 11.88 -21.14 0.90
C HIS A 56 11.17 -19.80 1.06
N LEU A 57 11.93 -18.71 1.20
CA LEU A 57 11.37 -17.35 1.22
C LEU A 57 10.64 -17.02 -0.09
N ASN A 58 11.18 -17.44 -1.23
CA ASN A 58 10.53 -17.29 -2.54
C ASN A 58 9.23 -18.10 -2.63
N THR A 59 9.21 -19.34 -2.15
CA THR A 59 7.98 -20.15 -2.11
C THR A 59 6.89 -19.46 -1.30
N VAL A 60 7.21 -18.94 -0.11
CA VAL A 60 6.23 -18.20 0.71
C VAL A 60 5.77 -16.95 -0.02
N LEU A 61 6.69 -16.17 -0.59
CA LEU A 61 6.38 -14.95 -1.32
C LEU A 61 5.43 -15.20 -2.50
N ILE A 62 5.66 -16.24 -3.30
CA ILE A 62 4.81 -16.62 -4.42
C ILE A 62 3.40 -16.96 -3.92
N ASN A 63 3.30 -17.81 -2.90
CA ASN A 63 2.01 -18.21 -2.32
C ASN A 63 1.19 -17.03 -1.79
N ILE A 64 1.84 -16.06 -1.16
CA ILE A 64 1.19 -14.84 -0.66
C ILE A 64 0.75 -13.94 -1.83
N LYS A 65 1.59 -13.76 -2.87
CA LYS A 65 1.23 -12.97 -4.06
C LYS A 65 0.06 -13.56 -4.83
N GLU A 66 -0.01 -14.89 -4.93
CA GLU A 66 -1.09 -15.61 -5.60
C GLU A 66 -2.39 -15.65 -4.78
N ARG A 67 -2.38 -15.10 -3.56
CA ARG A 67 -3.52 -15.10 -2.62
C ARG A 67 -4.05 -16.51 -2.36
N ASN A 68 -3.12 -17.47 -2.19
CA ASN A 68 -3.48 -18.84 -1.89
C ASN A 68 -4.23 -18.90 -0.55
N LYS A 69 -5.43 -19.48 -0.59
CA LYS A 69 -6.34 -19.52 0.58
C LYS A 69 -5.64 -20.18 1.77
N GLY A 70 -5.66 -19.53 2.92
CA GLY A 70 -5.05 -20.06 4.14
C GLY A 70 -3.54 -19.80 4.27
N ALA A 71 -2.86 -19.32 3.22
CA ALA A 71 -1.42 -19.08 3.28
C ALA A 71 -1.01 -18.03 4.34
N PRO A 72 -1.72 -16.89 4.48
CA PRO A 72 -1.43 -15.91 5.53
C PRO A 72 -1.57 -16.50 6.93
N GLU A 73 -2.60 -17.31 7.18
CA GLU A 73 -2.82 -18.00 8.44
C GLU A 73 -1.69 -18.99 8.75
N GLN A 74 -1.24 -19.76 7.75
CA GLN A 74 -0.10 -20.67 7.91
C GLN A 74 1.20 -19.92 8.24
N VAL A 75 1.42 -18.73 7.67
CA VAL A 75 2.56 -17.87 8.04
C VAL A 75 2.51 -17.48 9.52
N VAL A 76 1.34 -17.15 10.05
CA VAL A 76 1.17 -16.83 11.48
C VAL A 76 1.41 -18.08 12.34
N ILE A 77 0.78 -19.21 12.01
CA ILE A 77 0.88 -20.47 12.76
C ILE A 77 2.31 -21.00 12.79
N SER A 78 3.04 -20.88 11.68
CA SER A 78 4.41 -21.38 11.57
C SER A 78 5.43 -20.60 12.41
N GLY A 79 5.08 -19.40 12.89
CA GLY A 79 5.91 -18.60 13.78
C GLY A 79 7.14 -17.97 13.12
N ILE A 80 7.13 -17.75 11.80
CA ILE A 80 8.32 -17.26 11.07
C ILE A 80 8.53 -15.74 11.16
N LEU A 81 7.56 -14.96 11.65
CA LEU A 81 7.65 -13.49 11.67
C LEU A 81 8.88 -12.94 12.43
N PRO A 82 9.29 -13.49 13.60
CA PRO A 82 10.52 -13.07 14.28
C PRO A 82 11.80 -13.35 13.47
N ILE A 83 11.81 -14.41 12.66
CA ILE A 83 12.92 -14.76 11.78
C ILE A 83 13.03 -13.74 10.64
N LEU A 84 11.90 -13.32 10.08
CA LEU A 84 11.89 -12.22 9.10
C LEU A 84 12.41 -10.92 9.71
N ALA A 85 12.05 -10.61 10.96
CA ALA A 85 12.58 -9.45 11.68
C ALA A 85 14.10 -9.55 11.90
N LEU A 86 14.61 -10.74 12.26
CA LEU A 86 16.04 -11.02 12.39
C LEU A 86 16.79 -10.80 11.07
N SER A 87 16.29 -11.36 9.97
CA SER A 87 16.86 -11.21 8.62
C SER A 87 16.94 -9.74 8.17
N LEU A 88 15.90 -8.94 8.47
CA LEU A 88 15.91 -7.49 8.18
C LEU A 88 16.96 -6.73 9.00
N ARG A 89 17.14 -7.08 10.28
CA ARG A 89 18.14 -6.45 11.16
C ARG A 89 19.57 -6.83 10.79
N HIS A 90 19.79 -8.06 10.32
CA HIS A 90 21.10 -8.54 9.88
C HIS A 90 21.63 -7.78 8.65
N ARG A 91 20.74 -7.20 7.83
CA ARG A 91 21.09 -6.44 6.62
C ARG A 91 22.01 -7.22 5.65
N GLY A 92 21.75 -8.53 5.53
CA GLY A 92 22.47 -9.41 4.62
C GLY A 92 21.86 -9.49 3.21
N PRO A 93 22.31 -10.44 2.39
CA PRO A 93 21.86 -10.62 1.01
C PRO A 93 20.35 -10.94 0.86
N LEU A 94 19.73 -11.49 1.90
CA LEU A 94 18.30 -11.81 1.92
C LEU A 94 17.40 -10.60 2.28
N THR A 95 17.98 -9.46 2.66
CA THR A 95 17.22 -8.37 3.27
C THR A 95 16.21 -7.74 2.30
N VAL A 96 16.55 -7.60 1.01
CA VAL A 96 15.60 -7.10 -0.01
C VAL A 96 14.43 -8.07 -0.20
N LEU A 97 14.72 -9.36 -0.36
CA LEU A 97 13.69 -10.40 -0.49
C LEU A 97 12.78 -10.45 0.74
N THR A 98 13.38 -10.33 1.93
CA THR A 98 12.66 -10.32 3.20
C THR A 98 11.76 -9.08 3.31
N ALA A 99 12.26 -7.89 2.96
CA ALA A 99 11.45 -6.67 2.97
C ALA A 99 10.28 -6.75 1.98
N GLN A 100 10.52 -7.34 0.79
CA GLN A 100 9.47 -7.58 -0.19
C GLN A 100 8.41 -8.55 0.35
N LEU A 101 8.81 -9.67 0.96
CA LEU A 101 7.90 -10.62 1.59
C LEU A 101 7.08 -9.97 2.71
N VAL A 102 7.72 -9.22 3.60
CA VAL A 102 7.03 -8.51 4.68
C VAL A 102 6.04 -7.48 4.12
N ALA A 103 6.38 -6.78 3.04
CA ALA A 103 5.46 -5.89 2.37
C ALA A 103 4.23 -6.62 1.81
N GLU A 104 4.40 -7.79 1.20
CA GLU A 104 3.27 -8.58 0.69
C GLU A 104 2.42 -9.15 1.83
N LEU A 105 3.04 -9.67 2.89
CA LEU A 105 2.33 -10.09 4.10
C LEU A 105 1.55 -8.96 4.77
N ALA A 106 2.02 -7.71 4.65
CA ALA A 106 1.36 -6.55 5.22
C ALA A 106 -0.02 -6.24 4.59
N LYS A 107 -0.35 -6.85 3.45
CA LYS A 107 -1.71 -6.79 2.86
C LYS A 107 -2.72 -7.58 3.67
N GLU A 108 -2.25 -8.58 4.43
CA GLU A 108 -3.08 -9.55 5.11
C GLU A 108 -3.22 -9.16 6.57
N SER A 109 -4.38 -8.62 6.94
CA SER A 109 -4.64 -8.08 8.29
C SER A 109 -4.40 -9.09 9.41
N VAL A 110 -4.63 -10.38 9.13
CA VAL A 110 -4.37 -11.49 10.07
C VAL A 110 -2.89 -11.60 10.44
N VAL A 111 -1.99 -11.33 9.49
CA VAL A 111 -0.53 -11.37 9.70
C VAL A 111 -0.06 -10.10 10.40
N CYS A 112 -0.58 -8.93 9.99
CA CYS A 112 -0.23 -7.63 10.58
C CYS A 112 -0.40 -7.57 12.10
N LYS A 113 -1.38 -8.30 12.65
CA LYS A 113 -1.58 -8.38 14.11
C LYS A 113 -0.33 -8.84 14.87
N GLY A 114 0.47 -9.72 14.26
CA GLY A 114 1.72 -10.24 14.85
C GLY A 114 2.95 -9.38 14.60
N PHE A 115 2.90 -8.35 13.76
CA PHE A 115 4.09 -7.58 13.36
C PHE A 115 4.75 -6.81 14.50
N GLY A 116 3.95 -6.23 15.40
CA GLY A 116 4.46 -5.53 16.57
C GLY A 116 5.22 -6.48 17.49
N ASP A 117 4.57 -7.59 17.87
CA ASP A 117 5.09 -8.54 18.86
C ASP A 117 6.28 -9.34 18.29
N ALA A 118 6.32 -9.59 16.98
CA ALA A 118 7.45 -10.22 16.30
C ALA A 118 8.66 -9.29 16.09
N GLY A 119 8.56 -8.00 16.45
CA GLY A 119 9.64 -7.03 16.30
C GLY A 119 9.84 -6.52 14.86
N LEU A 120 8.94 -6.82 13.93
CA LEU A 120 9.05 -6.37 12.54
C LEU A 120 9.01 -4.84 12.39
N VAL A 121 8.24 -4.15 13.25
CA VAL A 121 8.18 -2.68 13.25
C VAL A 121 9.57 -2.07 13.48
N THR A 122 10.25 -2.50 14.55
CA THR A 122 11.61 -2.03 14.87
C THR A 122 12.62 -2.41 13.78
N ALA A 123 12.50 -3.60 13.18
CA ALA A 123 13.39 -4.06 12.13
C ALA A 123 13.24 -3.21 10.86
N LEU A 124 12.01 -2.96 10.39
CA LEU A 124 11.75 -2.11 9.23
C LEU A 124 12.21 -0.67 9.47
N LEU A 125 11.95 -0.10 10.65
CA LEU A 125 12.46 1.23 10.97
C LEU A 125 13.97 1.28 10.91
N SER A 126 14.68 0.26 11.40
CA SER A 126 16.13 0.18 11.25
C SER A 126 16.55 0.22 9.78
N VAL A 127 15.83 -0.46 8.89
CA VAL A 127 16.15 -0.52 7.45
C VAL A 127 15.96 0.83 6.74
N LEU A 128 15.11 1.73 7.25
CA LEU A 128 14.92 3.07 6.69
C LEU A 128 16.20 3.93 6.70
N THR A 129 17.27 3.53 7.40
CA THR A 129 18.56 4.24 7.32
C THR A 129 19.45 3.76 6.16
N SER A 130 18.99 2.80 5.35
CA SER A 130 19.72 2.30 4.18
C SER A 130 19.78 3.34 3.06
N THR A 131 20.72 3.18 2.14
CA THR A 131 20.79 3.92 0.87
C THR A 131 20.31 3.09 -0.32
N ASP A 132 20.04 1.80 -0.13
CA ASP A 132 19.50 0.91 -1.16
C ASP A 132 18.04 1.29 -1.47
N ARG A 133 17.81 1.79 -2.69
CA ARG A 133 16.52 2.31 -3.15
C ARG A 133 15.45 1.21 -3.23
N VAL A 134 15.82 0.01 -3.67
CA VAL A 134 14.89 -1.12 -3.79
C VAL A 134 14.47 -1.58 -2.40
N LEU A 135 15.44 -1.65 -1.47
CA LEU A 135 15.16 -1.99 -0.09
C LEU A 135 14.26 -0.95 0.59
N LEU A 136 14.56 0.33 0.42
CA LEU A 136 13.75 1.43 0.96
C LEU A 136 12.32 1.36 0.42
N PHE A 137 12.13 1.17 -0.88
CA PHE A 137 10.81 1.06 -1.50
C PHE A 137 9.96 -0.03 -0.83
N TYR A 138 10.47 -1.26 -0.71
CA TYR A 138 9.72 -2.34 -0.08
C TYR A 138 9.47 -2.11 1.42
N THR A 139 10.44 -1.53 2.11
CA THR A 139 10.34 -1.22 3.54
C THR A 139 9.25 -0.17 3.81
N ILE A 140 9.27 0.92 3.05
CA ILE A 140 8.27 1.99 3.16
C ILE A 140 6.89 1.47 2.79
N ARG A 141 6.79 0.64 1.74
CA ARG A 141 5.54 0.00 1.35
C ARG A 141 4.98 -0.93 2.44
N ALA A 142 5.83 -1.69 3.12
CA ALA A 142 5.41 -2.49 4.28
C ALA A 142 4.86 -1.61 5.42
N ILE A 143 5.55 -0.50 5.74
CA ILE A 143 5.12 0.47 6.75
C ILE A 143 3.78 1.11 6.38
N SER A 144 3.61 1.49 5.10
CA SER A 144 2.37 2.04 4.59
C SER A 144 1.19 1.08 4.74
N ARG A 145 1.36 -0.18 4.31
CA ARG A 145 0.31 -1.22 4.38
C ARG A 145 -0.06 -1.54 5.82
N MET A 146 0.91 -1.70 6.72
CA MET A 146 0.62 -2.01 8.12
C MET A 146 -0.05 -0.85 8.88
N SER A 147 0.17 0.39 8.45
CA SER A 147 -0.41 1.59 9.06
C SER A 147 -1.75 1.99 8.43
N TYR A 148 -2.21 1.33 7.38
CA TYR A 148 -3.44 1.70 6.66
C TYR A 148 -4.69 1.64 7.55
N ASP A 149 -4.89 0.53 8.28
CA ASP A 149 -6.09 0.29 9.10
C ASP A 149 -5.75 -0.34 10.46
N SER A 150 -4.69 0.16 11.11
CA SER A 150 -4.28 -0.31 12.43
C SER A 150 -3.80 0.83 13.30
N SER A 151 -4.68 1.33 14.18
CA SER A 151 -4.33 2.37 15.15
C SER A 151 -3.18 1.96 16.08
N LYS A 152 -3.14 0.69 16.51
CA LYS A 152 -2.05 0.13 17.33
C LYS A 152 -0.70 0.24 16.62
N LEU A 153 -0.62 -0.16 15.34
CA LEU A 153 0.62 -0.10 14.58
C LEU A 153 0.99 1.33 14.17
N GLN A 154 0.01 2.17 13.83
CA GLN A 154 0.22 3.61 13.62
C GLN A 154 0.87 4.23 14.85
N GLU A 155 0.29 4.05 16.04
CA GLU A 155 0.84 4.59 17.28
C GLU A 155 2.26 4.09 17.56
N LEU A 156 2.49 2.78 17.38
CA LEU A 156 3.80 2.18 17.60
C LEU A 156 4.87 2.76 16.65
N LEU A 157 4.55 2.89 15.36
CA LEU A 157 5.43 3.49 14.35
C LEU A 157 5.72 4.96 14.65
N LEU A 158 4.71 5.72 15.08
CA LEU A 158 4.87 7.12 15.47
C LEU A 158 5.78 7.27 16.68
N ARG A 159 5.55 6.49 17.74
CA ARG A 159 6.37 6.48 18.96
C ARG A 159 7.83 6.10 18.68
N GLN A 160 8.08 5.25 17.68
CA GLN A 160 9.43 4.83 17.30
C GLN A 160 10.08 5.71 16.21
N GLY A 161 9.47 6.85 15.87
CA GLY A 161 10.08 7.84 14.98
C GLY A 161 10.03 7.47 13.50
N ALA A 162 8.93 6.87 13.03
CA ALA A 162 8.74 6.62 11.60
C ALA A 162 8.72 7.91 10.76
N VAL A 163 8.01 8.94 11.23
CA VAL A 163 7.83 10.21 10.50
C VAL A 163 9.16 10.89 10.15
N PRO A 164 10.09 11.18 11.09
CA PRO A 164 11.36 11.81 10.73
C PRO A 164 12.16 10.99 9.70
N ARG A 165 12.18 9.66 9.83
CA ARG A 165 12.89 8.79 8.86
C ARG A 165 12.28 8.86 7.46
N LEU A 166 10.95 8.86 7.36
CA LEU A 166 10.24 8.99 6.09
C LEU A 166 10.45 10.38 5.46
N VAL A 167 10.41 11.45 6.27
CA VAL A 167 10.68 12.81 5.79
C VAL A 167 12.10 12.94 5.27
N ALA A 168 13.09 12.38 5.97
CA ALA A 168 14.48 12.40 5.52
C ALA A 168 14.66 11.69 4.17
N ILE A 169 13.98 10.57 3.94
CA ILE A 169 14.01 9.86 2.65
C ILE A 169 13.33 10.70 1.56
N LEU A 170 12.13 11.21 1.84
CA LEU A 170 11.34 12.03 0.90
C LEU A 170 12.13 13.26 0.40
N LEU A 171 12.82 13.96 1.30
CA LEU A 171 13.62 15.14 0.96
C LEU A 171 14.89 14.81 0.17
N ARG A 172 15.40 13.57 0.27
CA ARG A 172 16.61 13.10 -0.42
C ARG A 172 16.34 12.42 -1.77
N SER A 173 15.06 12.34 -2.17
CA SER A 173 14.63 11.63 -3.38
C SER A 173 13.65 12.46 -4.24
N PRO A 174 13.99 13.71 -4.60
CA PRO A 174 13.08 14.63 -5.29
C PRO A 174 12.69 14.22 -6.73
N ASP A 175 13.41 13.27 -7.33
CA ASP A 175 13.20 12.80 -8.71
C ASP A 175 12.92 11.28 -8.78
N GLU A 176 12.70 10.63 -7.63
CA GLU A 176 12.38 9.20 -7.56
C GLU A 176 10.88 9.03 -7.30
N GLU A 177 10.06 9.23 -8.35
CA GLU A 177 8.60 9.22 -8.29
C GLU A 177 8.04 8.04 -7.48
N ALA A 178 8.47 6.81 -7.79
CA ALA A 178 8.00 5.62 -7.08
C ALA A 178 8.34 5.61 -5.58
N LEU A 179 9.48 6.18 -5.17
CA LEU A 179 9.90 6.25 -3.76
C LEU A 179 9.17 7.39 -3.03
N GLU A 180 8.98 8.52 -3.71
CA GLU A 180 8.19 9.65 -3.25
C GLU A 180 6.74 9.22 -2.98
N GLU A 181 6.10 8.56 -3.94
CA GLU A 181 4.72 8.07 -3.82
C GLU A 181 4.55 7.17 -2.60
N VAL A 182 5.41 6.15 -2.41
CA VAL A 182 5.28 5.26 -1.25
C VAL A 182 5.57 5.98 0.07
N CYS A 183 6.45 6.99 0.09
CA CYS A 183 6.69 7.81 1.28
C CYS A 183 5.46 8.65 1.66
N LEU A 184 4.87 9.34 0.69
CA LEU A 184 3.68 10.16 0.88
C LEU A 184 2.50 9.30 1.34
N GLN A 185 2.35 8.14 0.71
CA GLN A 185 1.37 7.13 1.05
C GLN A 185 1.55 6.61 2.50
N ALA A 186 2.78 6.32 2.92
CA ALA A 186 3.08 5.91 4.29
C ALA A 186 2.78 7.03 5.30
N LEU A 187 3.13 8.29 5.00
CA LEU A 187 2.82 9.44 5.85
C LEU A 187 1.31 9.64 6.01
N CYS A 188 0.54 9.48 4.93
CA CYS A 188 -0.93 9.55 4.98
C CYS A 188 -1.51 8.43 5.85
N ASN A 189 -1.01 7.21 5.72
CA ASN A 189 -1.50 6.07 6.51
C ASN A 189 -1.14 6.21 8.00
N LEU A 190 0.08 6.64 8.32
CA LEU A 190 0.48 6.99 9.70
C LEU A 190 -0.38 8.10 10.31
N SER A 191 -0.88 9.00 9.47
CA SER A 191 -1.78 10.08 9.89
C SER A 191 -3.22 9.63 10.10
N GLY A 192 -3.57 8.36 9.83
CA GLY A 192 -4.93 7.85 9.96
C GLY A 192 -5.87 8.36 8.87
N MET A 193 -5.31 8.93 7.79
CA MET A 193 -6.08 9.38 6.63
C MET A 193 -6.50 8.19 5.76
N GLY A 194 -5.81 7.06 5.88
CA GLY A 194 -6.23 5.77 5.32
C GLY A 194 -6.35 5.81 3.81
N VAL A 195 -5.22 5.93 3.12
CA VAL A 195 -5.16 5.92 1.67
C VAL A 195 -4.75 4.51 1.21
N ALA A 196 -5.63 3.83 0.46
CA ALA A 196 -5.37 2.47 0.00
C ALA A 196 -4.38 2.48 -1.17
N GLU A 197 -3.50 1.49 -1.26
CA GLU A 197 -2.59 1.36 -2.41
C GLU A 197 -3.38 1.15 -3.71
N GLU A 198 -4.48 0.41 -3.65
CA GLU A 198 -5.38 0.14 -4.76
C GLU A 198 -6.19 1.37 -5.19
N ALA A 199 -6.18 2.46 -4.40
CA ALA A 199 -6.86 3.69 -4.77
C ALA A 199 -6.19 4.39 -5.97
N GLY A 200 -4.97 3.99 -6.34
CA GLY A 200 -4.27 4.53 -7.50
C GLY A 200 -4.07 6.04 -7.41
N MET A 201 -3.72 6.53 -6.22
CA MET A 201 -3.42 7.94 -6.00
C MET A 201 -2.32 8.39 -6.96
N VAL A 202 -2.59 9.46 -7.70
CA VAL A 202 -1.57 10.14 -8.51
C VAL A 202 -1.08 11.33 -7.70
N TRP A 203 0.24 11.41 -7.53
CA TRP A 203 0.89 12.49 -6.78
C TRP A 203 1.53 13.49 -7.73
N GLU A 204 1.30 14.77 -7.46
CA GLU A 204 1.95 15.88 -8.15
C GLU A 204 2.65 16.78 -7.14
N ARG A 205 3.90 17.15 -7.44
CA ARG A 205 4.64 18.12 -6.65
C ARG A 205 4.10 19.53 -6.92
N GLY A 206 3.63 20.19 -5.86
CA GLY A 206 3.13 21.55 -5.90
C GLY A 206 4.23 22.60 -5.92
N VAL A 207 3.86 23.84 -6.26
CA VAL A 207 4.76 24.99 -6.18
C VAL A 207 4.98 25.36 -4.71
N SER A 208 6.24 25.35 -4.29
CA SER A 208 6.64 25.81 -2.95
C SER A 208 6.47 27.33 -2.84
N VAL A 209 5.72 27.77 -1.83
CA VAL A 209 5.47 29.21 -1.58
C VAL A 209 6.54 29.78 -0.65
N ARG A 210 7.14 28.93 0.20
CA ARG A 210 8.15 29.33 1.20
C ARG A 210 9.45 28.56 1.02
N PRO A 211 10.62 29.20 1.22
CA PRO A 211 11.89 28.47 1.27
C PRO A 211 11.84 27.33 2.29
N GLY A 212 12.32 26.14 1.93
CA GLY A 212 12.30 24.96 2.80
C GLY A 212 10.95 24.24 2.89
N GLU A 213 9.97 24.61 2.07
CA GLU A 213 8.69 23.92 1.94
C GLU A 213 8.66 23.00 0.71
N SER A 214 8.12 21.80 0.88
CA SER A 214 7.80 20.85 -0.20
C SER A 214 6.32 20.48 -0.08
N VAL A 215 5.57 20.72 -1.16
CA VAL A 215 4.11 20.50 -1.21
C VAL A 215 3.81 19.40 -2.22
N PHE A 216 2.90 18.50 -1.87
CA PHE A 216 2.48 17.37 -2.70
C PHE A 216 0.96 17.28 -2.71
N HIS A 217 0.40 17.05 -3.90
CA HIS A 217 -1.03 16.91 -4.15
C HIS A 217 -1.32 15.49 -4.62
N GLY A 218 -1.99 14.70 -3.79
CA GLY A 218 -2.48 13.37 -4.14
C GLY A 218 -3.94 13.44 -4.57
N VAL A 219 -4.27 12.88 -5.73
CA VAL A 219 -5.65 12.76 -6.21
C VAL A 219 -6.00 11.29 -6.38
N SER A 220 -7.06 10.83 -5.71
CA SER A 220 -7.58 9.48 -5.92
C SER A 220 -8.63 9.48 -7.04
N PRO A 221 -8.45 8.72 -8.13
CA PRO A 221 -9.51 8.46 -9.08
C PRO A 221 -10.59 7.59 -8.41
N HIS A 222 -11.78 8.13 -8.14
CA HIS A 222 -12.85 7.27 -7.64
C HIS A 222 -13.44 6.46 -8.78
N THR A 223 -13.68 5.18 -8.51
CA THR A 223 -14.37 4.22 -9.38
C THR A 223 -15.86 4.53 -9.60
N CYS A 224 -16.43 5.52 -8.89
CA CYS A 224 -17.83 5.93 -9.06
C CYS A 224 -17.96 7.47 -9.22
N ALA A 225 -17.91 7.87 -10.50
CA ALA A 225 -18.38 9.07 -11.19
C ALA A 225 -18.45 10.50 -10.57
N PHE A 226 -18.48 10.74 -9.25
CA PHE A 226 -18.79 12.11 -8.76
C PHE A 226 -18.08 12.59 -7.49
N ALA A 227 -17.21 11.79 -6.88
CA ALA A 227 -16.35 12.26 -5.80
C ALA A 227 -14.88 12.17 -6.21
N SER A 228 -14.07 13.14 -5.82
CA SER A 228 -12.60 13.08 -5.88
C SER A 228 -12.05 13.52 -4.53
N SER A 229 -11.22 12.69 -3.91
CA SER A 229 -10.50 13.06 -2.71
C SER A 229 -9.16 13.64 -3.12
N VAL A 230 -8.85 14.80 -2.54
CA VAL A 230 -7.56 15.47 -2.71
C VAL A 230 -6.86 15.42 -1.36
N THR A 231 -5.64 14.89 -1.35
CA THR A 231 -4.78 14.88 -0.17
C THR A 231 -3.62 15.84 -0.40
N LEU A 232 -3.46 16.81 0.47
CA LEU A 232 -2.33 17.72 0.49
C LEU A 232 -1.35 17.22 1.55
N VAL A 233 -0.09 17.02 1.17
CA VAL A 233 1.01 16.79 2.11
C VAL A 233 1.97 17.95 1.97
N CYS A 234 2.21 18.68 3.05
CA CYS A 234 3.20 19.76 3.11
C CYS A 234 4.26 19.41 4.15
N VAL A 235 5.52 19.39 3.71
CA VAL A 235 6.70 19.29 4.58
C VAL A 235 7.34 20.66 4.62
N SER A 236 7.38 21.28 5.79
CA SER A 236 7.96 22.62 5.96
C SER A 236 9.04 22.61 7.03
N GLN A 237 10.21 23.15 6.69
CA GLN A 237 11.26 23.39 7.66
C GLN A 237 10.98 24.71 8.39
N TRP A 238 10.91 24.65 9.73
CA TRP A 238 10.67 25.85 10.55
C TRP A 238 11.87 26.24 11.43
N ALA A 239 12.82 25.32 11.63
CA ALA A 239 14.16 25.58 12.15
C ALA A 239 15.18 24.56 11.60
N PRO A 240 16.49 24.76 11.74
CA PRO A 240 17.50 23.80 11.28
C PRO A 240 17.24 22.40 11.85
N GLY A 241 17.10 21.39 10.99
CA GLY A 241 16.74 20.02 11.36
C GLY A 241 15.28 19.82 11.83
N GLN A 242 14.48 20.87 11.98
CA GLN A 242 13.11 20.78 12.50
C GLN A 242 12.08 20.96 11.39
N TYR A 243 11.25 19.94 11.21
CA TYR A 243 10.26 19.86 10.14
C TYR A 243 8.86 19.65 10.69
N ALA A 244 7.88 20.33 10.08
CA ALA A 244 6.47 20.07 10.28
C ALA A 244 5.91 19.37 9.03
N VAL A 245 5.20 18.25 9.23
CA VAL A 245 4.46 17.55 8.18
C VAL A 245 2.97 17.79 8.41
N ASN A 246 2.34 18.56 7.54
CA ASN A 246 0.90 18.81 7.55
C ASN A 246 0.22 17.96 6.47
N ILE A 247 -0.82 17.23 6.83
CA ILE A 247 -1.58 16.38 5.93
C ILE A 247 -3.05 16.78 6.02
N GLU A 248 -3.62 17.18 4.89
CA GLU A 248 -5.00 17.63 4.78
C GLU A 248 -5.72 16.82 3.71
N ALA A 249 -6.87 16.25 4.03
CA ALA A 249 -7.70 15.51 3.07
C ALA A 249 -9.02 16.25 2.87
N PHE A 250 -9.35 16.45 1.60
CA PHE A 250 -10.55 17.13 1.15
C PHE A 250 -11.39 16.17 0.33
N GLN A 251 -12.61 15.89 0.77
CA GLN A 251 -13.58 15.21 -0.06
C GLN A 251 -14.26 16.25 -0.96
N ARG A 252 -14.02 16.17 -2.27
CA ARG A 252 -14.77 16.97 -3.25
C ARG A 252 -15.90 16.13 -3.83
N CYS A 253 -17.12 16.66 -3.76
CA CYS A 253 -18.23 16.18 -4.56
C CYS A 253 -18.40 17.12 -5.75
N SER A 254 -18.44 16.56 -6.97
CA SER A 254 -18.84 17.18 -8.25
C SER A 254 -17.74 17.62 -9.25
N SER A 255 -18.15 17.57 -10.52
CA SER A 255 -17.49 17.08 -11.74
C SER A 255 -16.78 18.11 -12.63
N SER A 256 -16.53 19.33 -12.14
CA SER A 256 -16.21 20.47 -13.02
C SER A 256 -14.84 21.12 -12.82
N PHE A 257 -14.01 20.63 -11.90
CA PHE A 257 -12.80 21.39 -11.51
C PHE A 257 -11.47 20.93 -12.14
N TRP A 258 -11.44 19.81 -12.87
CA TRP A 258 -10.21 19.30 -13.48
C TRP A 258 -10.30 18.97 -14.98
N ASN A 259 -11.46 19.22 -15.63
CA ASN A 259 -11.59 19.11 -17.09
C ASN A 259 -10.98 20.29 -17.88
N LEU A 260 -10.02 21.01 -17.30
CA LEU A 260 -9.12 21.89 -18.03
C LEU A 260 -7.68 21.45 -17.74
N HIS A 261 -7.03 20.90 -18.75
CA HIS A 261 -5.64 20.38 -18.77
C HIS A 261 -5.45 18.91 -18.42
N GLY A 262 -6.14 18.04 -19.15
CA GLY A 262 -5.87 16.60 -19.14
C GLY A 262 -6.19 15.91 -20.46
N ASN A 263 -5.99 16.57 -21.61
CA ASN A 263 -6.18 15.89 -22.89
C ASN A 263 -5.29 16.46 -24.00
N LYS A 264 -4.03 16.00 -24.08
CA LYS A 264 -3.24 16.04 -25.33
C LYS A 264 -2.24 14.87 -25.38
N ARG A 265 -2.75 13.67 -25.66
CA ARG A 265 -2.04 12.70 -26.50
C ARG A 265 -2.99 12.19 -27.57
N THR A 266 -3.15 12.98 -28.63
CA THR A 266 -3.35 12.50 -30.01
C THR A 266 -3.28 13.69 -30.99
N ALA A 267 -2.27 13.59 -31.86
CA ALA A 267 -2.09 14.14 -33.19
C ALA A 267 -3.06 15.17 -33.80
N ARG A 268 -2.41 16.20 -34.41
CA ARG A 268 -2.70 16.92 -35.67
C ARG A 268 -3.43 18.29 -35.67
N ARG A 269 -2.63 19.27 -36.12
CA ARG A 269 -2.90 20.44 -36.98
C ARG A 269 -3.60 21.70 -36.42
N PHE A 270 -2.74 22.70 -36.14
CA PHE A 270 -2.74 24.11 -36.61
C PHE A 270 -3.85 25.11 -36.17
N PRO A 271 -3.70 26.44 -36.37
CA PRO A 271 -2.53 27.35 -36.23
C PRO A 271 -2.91 28.71 -35.53
N PHE A 272 -2.01 29.71 -35.61
CA PHE A 272 -2.09 31.13 -35.22
C PHE A 272 -1.73 31.44 -33.76
N SER A 273 -0.67 32.15 -33.38
CA SER A 273 0.09 33.34 -33.84
C SER A 273 -0.09 34.48 -32.84
N ASN A 274 1.04 34.90 -32.26
CA ASN A 274 1.35 36.16 -31.57
C ASN A 274 0.22 37.17 -31.36
N LEU A 275 -0.03 37.55 -30.11
CA LEU A 275 -0.26 38.95 -29.78
C LEU A 275 0.37 39.30 -28.42
N THR A 276 1.05 40.42 -28.44
CA THR A 276 1.80 41.11 -27.39
C THR A 276 0.89 41.81 -26.37
N ASN A 277 1.51 42.21 -25.25
CA ASN A 277 1.11 43.21 -24.25
C ASN A 277 0.30 42.81 -22.99
N SER A 278 1.06 42.80 -21.88
CA SER A 278 0.83 43.54 -20.62
C SER A 278 -0.60 43.77 -20.14
N ASN A 279 -1.07 42.93 -19.20
CA ASN A 279 -1.84 43.30 -17.99
C ASN A 279 -2.44 42.05 -17.28
N LEU A 280 -1.61 41.15 -16.76
CA LEU A 280 -2.07 39.99 -15.96
C LEU A 280 -1.72 40.08 -14.46
N TYR A 281 -1.33 41.26 -13.97
CA TYR A 281 -1.29 41.56 -12.54
C TYR A 281 -2.70 41.84 -12.01
N LYS A 282 -3.58 40.82 -11.98
CA LYS A 282 -4.85 40.87 -11.23
C LYS A 282 -5.55 39.53 -10.95
N VAL A 283 -4.96 38.37 -11.26
CA VAL A 283 -5.69 37.08 -11.11
C VAL A 283 -5.17 36.17 -9.98
N ILE A 284 -4.13 36.53 -9.24
CA ILE A 284 -3.69 35.75 -8.07
C ILE A 284 -3.97 36.53 -6.78
N LYS A 285 -5.25 36.78 -6.55
CA LYS A 285 -5.79 37.07 -5.23
C LYS A 285 -7.02 36.20 -5.04
N PHE A 286 -6.81 34.88 -5.02
CA PHE A 286 -7.86 33.95 -4.64
C PHE A 286 -8.14 34.11 -3.15
N SER A 287 -9.16 34.93 -2.92
CA SER A 287 -10.05 34.99 -1.78
C SER A 287 -10.08 33.69 -0.97
N THR A 288 -9.55 33.76 0.24
CA THR A 288 -9.80 32.86 1.38
C THR A 288 -11.27 32.81 1.82
N ARG A 289 -12.20 33.31 1.01
CA ARG A 289 -13.60 33.53 1.39
C ARG A 289 -14.62 32.61 0.71
N ASN A 290 -14.23 31.78 -0.24
CA ASN A 290 -15.12 30.82 -0.91
C ASN A 290 -14.56 29.39 -0.91
N ILE A 291 -14.09 28.91 0.25
CA ILE A 291 -14.03 27.47 0.48
C ILE A 291 -15.48 27.05 0.78
N PRO A 292 -16.16 26.27 -0.07
CA PRO A 292 -17.45 25.71 0.32
C PRO A 292 -17.21 24.94 1.62
N ARG A 293 -18.02 25.20 2.66
CA ARG A 293 -18.02 24.44 3.91
C ARG A 293 -18.34 22.97 3.60
N THR A 294 -17.34 22.20 3.18
CA THR A 294 -17.44 20.77 2.88
C THR A 294 -17.30 19.98 4.17
N LYS A 295 -18.20 19.01 4.37
CA LYS A 295 -18.45 18.29 5.61
C LYS A 295 -17.39 17.25 6.03
N SER A 296 -16.19 17.23 5.44
CA SER A 296 -15.16 16.26 5.84
C SER A 296 -13.74 16.73 5.51
N LEU A 297 -13.32 17.84 6.13
CA LEU A 297 -11.90 18.17 6.23
C LEU A 297 -11.29 17.35 7.36
N ARG A 298 -10.28 16.53 7.05
CA ARG A 298 -9.40 15.93 8.06
C ARG A 298 -8.04 16.60 7.94
N THR A 299 -7.42 16.90 9.08
CA THR A 299 -6.09 17.52 9.14
C THR A 299 -5.28 16.84 10.21
N ARG A 300 -4.00 16.59 9.93
CA ARG A 300 -3.05 16.10 10.92
C ARG A 300 -1.68 16.73 10.71
N MET A 301 -1.06 17.14 11.82
CA MET A 301 0.26 17.74 11.83
C MET A 301 1.20 16.90 12.69
N PHE A 302 2.42 16.69 12.18
CA PHE A 302 3.53 16.11 12.92
C PHE A 302 4.65 17.14 13.03
N HIS A 303 5.27 17.24 14.21
CA HIS A 303 6.52 17.95 14.39
C HIS A 303 7.63 16.93 14.55
N THR A 304 8.71 17.10 13.79
CA THR A 304 9.81 16.14 13.71
C THR A 304 11.16 16.83 13.72
N PHE A 305 12.15 16.13 14.22
CA PHE A 305 13.56 16.52 14.21
C PHE A 305 14.32 15.49 13.37
N LEU A 306 15.12 15.95 12.41
CA LEU A 306 16.00 15.15 11.55
C LEU A 306 17.44 15.22 12.04
#